data_AF-A0A2K0SWT1-F1
#
_entry.id   AF-A0A2K0SWT1-F1
#
_cell.length_a   1.000
_cell.length_b   1.000
_cell.length_c   1.000
_cell.angle_alpha   90.00
_cell.angle_beta   90.00
_cell.angle_gamma   90.00
#
_symmetry.space_group_name_H-M   'P 1'
#
loop_
_entity.id
_entity.type
_entity.pdbx_description
1 polymer ?
#
loop_
_entity_poly.entity_id
_entity_poly.type
_entity_poly.pdbx_seq_one_letter_code
_entity_poly.pdbx_strand_id
1 'polypeptide(L)'
;MMMNDIQDIRSRIRWIWENYKKGLFTLSGAAVATDTAIDLARSATEEVTPLFKDHNGIGGMIHSFFHYRCHLKGYEENEIYLSEEDNFNYDLYDIADEVYMNVFRILNSFAGTLVQSDIPIYNDGTFGNYDPASNRDLKSGWQKFTEDEILLLEFFTELITVARLIPDYPVKDGFLCGMVELSKTGALPFYLIFAAQVFLDIHHILRDQATLASEQVLRQVARMSSELKEHLNFHTNLNVGGWPASNDIIIRELQRNMKWINGDPVYKV
;
A
#
# COMPACT_ATOMS: atom_id res chain seq x y z
N MET A 1 -15.18 -17.84 6.61
CA MET A 1 -15.30 -17.80 5.14
C MET A 1 -14.53 -16.60 4.64
N MET A 2 -15.05 -15.37 4.74
CA MET A 2 -14.33 -14.15 4.30
C MET A 2 -12.86 -14.06 4.74
N MET A 3 -12.54 -14.21 6.03
CA MET A 3 -11.16 -14.09 6.50
C MET A 3 -10.23 -15.10 5.82
N ASN A 4 -10.69 -16.33 5.57
CA ASN A 4 -9.91 -17.34 4.86
C ASN A 4 -9.71 -16.95 3.39
N ASP A 5 -10.76 -16.47 2.72
CA ASP A 5 -10.69 -16.03 1.32
C ASP A 5 -9.67 -14.89 1.17
N ILE A 6 -9.67 -13.94 2.10
CA ILE A 6 -8.70 -12.82 2.11
C ILE A 6 -7.28 -13.32 2.40
N GLN A 7 -7.09 -14.31 3.29
CA GLN A 7 -5.79 -14.94 3.50
C GLN A 7 -5.29 -15.70 2.25
N ASP A 8 -6.18 -16.33 1.50
CA ASP A 8 -5.83 -17.02 0.26
C ASP A 8 -5.39 -16.01 -0.81
N ILE A 9 -6.09 -14.88 -0.92
CA ILE A 9 -5.69 -13.75 -1.78
C ILE A 9 -4.30 -13.24 -1.36
N ARG A 10 -4.09 -12.96 -0.07
CA ARG A 10 -2.80 -12.51 0.48
C ARG A 10 -1.67 -13.49 0.16
N SER A 11 -1.90 -14.79 0.38
CA SER A 11 -0.94 -15.86 0.09
C SER A 11 -0.58 -15.90 -1.39
N ARG A 12 -1.57 -15.68 -2.27
CA ARG A 12 -1.33 -15.61 -3.71
C ARG A 12 -0.50 -14.40 -4.10
N ILE A 13 -0.75 -13.22 -3.51
CA ILE A 13 0.06 -12.02 -3.73
C ILE A 13 1.51 -12.27 -3.30
N ARG A 14 1.73 -12.82 -2.10
CA ARG A 14 3.08 -13.18 -1.61
C ARG A 14 3.81 -14.08 -2.59
N TRP A 15 3.16 -15.15 -3.08
CA TRP A 15 3.74 -16.03 -4.10
C TRP A 15 4.12 -15.28 -5.38
N ILE A 16 3.30 -14.33 -5.85
CA ILE A 16 3.62 -13.51 -7.03
C ILE A 16 4.91 -12.71 -6.80
N TRP A 17 5.02 -12.04 -5.65
CA TRP A 17 6.18 -11.21 -5.33
C TRP A 17 7.45 -12.01 -5.06
N GLU A 18 7.34 -13.21 -4.49
CA GLU A 18 8.46 -14.16 -4.40
C GLU A 18 8.98 -14.58 -5.78
N ASN A 19 8.08 -14.79 -6.74
CA ASN A 19 8.47 -15.15 -8.11
C ASN A 19 9.00 -13.95 -8.89
N TYR A 20 8.50 -12.73 -8.63
CA TYR A 20 9.13 -11.50 -9.11
C TYR A 20 10.57 -11.36 -8.58
N LYS A 21 10.80 -11.55 -7.28
CA LYS A 21 12.15 -11.51 -6.67
C LYS A 21 13.11 -12.51 -7.32
N LYS A 22 12.59 -13.67 -7.77
CA LYS A 22 13.36 -14.71 -8.49
C LYS A 22 13.55 -14.41 -9.99
N GLY A 23 13.03 -13.30 -10.50
CA GLY A 23 13.08 -12.93 -11.92
C GLY A 23 12.13 -13.72 -12.82
N LEU A 24 11.17 -14.45 -12.25
CA LEU A 24 10.23 -15.30 -13.00
C LEU A 24 9.00 -14.51 -13.48
N PHE A 25 8.62 -13.44 -12.78
CA PHE A 25 7.54 -12.54 -13.17
C PHE A 25 8.04 -11.14 -13.44
N THR A 26 7.31 -10.39 -14.27
CA THR A 26 7.58 -8.98 -14.52
C THR A 26 7.00 -8.12 -13.39
N LEU A 27 7.61 -6.94 -13.17
CA LEU A 27 7.09 -5.96 -12.21
C LEU A 27 5.65 -5.56 -12.55
N SER A 28 5.35 -5.32 -13.83
CA SER A 28 4.00 -4.95 -14.28
C SER A 28 2.98 -6.05 -14.00
N GLY A 29 3.34 -7.32 -14.20
CA GLY A 29 2.47 -8.46 -13.89
C GLY A 29 2.21 -8.57 -12.39
N ALA A 30 3.24 -8.38 -11.56
CA ALA A 30 3.09 -8.38 -10.10
C ALA A 30 2.22 -7.22 -9.60
N ALA A 31 2.45 -6.01 -10.10
CA ALA A 31 1.69 -4.82 -9.72
C ALA A 31 0.22 -4.91 -10.12
N VAL A 32 -0.09 -5.28 -11.36
CA VAL A 32 -1.48 -5.43 -11.85
C VAL A 32 -2.23 -6.52 -11.08
N ALA A 33 -1.58 -7.66 -10.82
CA ALA A 33 -2.19 -8.72 -10.05
C ALA A 33 -2.45 -8.29 -8.60
N THR A 34 -1.55 -7.50 -8.01
CA THR A 34 -1.72 -6.95 -6.65
C THR A 34 -2.91 -6.00 -6.58
N ASP A 35 -3.01 -5.05 -7.50
CA ASP A 35 -4.12 -4.08 -7.54
C ASP A 35 -5.46 -4.77 -7.78
N THR A 36 -5.50 -5.74 -8.72
CA THR A 36 -6.69 -6.58 -8.97
C THR A 36 -7.09 -7.38 -7.72
N ALA A 37 -6.12 -7.87 -6.96
CA ALA A 37 -6.37 -8.64 -5.75
C ALA A 37 -6.89 -7.76 -4.59
N ILE A 38 -6.40 -6.52 -4.48
CA ILE A 38 -6.93 -5.52 -3.54
C ILE A 38 -8.38 -5.18 -3.90
N ASP A 39 -8.68 -5.02 -5.20
CA ASP A 39 -10.04 -4.79 -5.69
C ASP A 39 -10.98 -5.96 -5.36
N LEU A 40 -10.52 -7.20 -5.54
CA LEU A 40 -11.28 -8.38 -5.16
C LEU A 40 -11.55 -8.43 -3.66
N ALA A 41 -10.54 -8.12 -2.83
CA ALA A 41 -10.70 -8.05 -1.38
C ALA A 41 -11.68 -6.94 -0.97
N ARG A 42 -11.65 -5.78 -1.64
CA ARG A 42 -12.63 -4.71 -1.45
C ARG A 42 -14.05 -5.22 -1.71
N SER A 43 -14.32 -5.81 -2.87
CA SER A 43 -15.66 -6.34 -3.18
C SER A 43 -16.12 -7.40 -2.17
N ALA A 44 -15.24 -8.33 -1.77
CA ALA A 44 -15.57 -9.34 -0.77
C ALA A 44 -15.90 -8.74 0.62
N THR A 45 -15.25 -7.63 0.98
CA THR A 45 -15.42 -7.00 2.30
C THR A 45 -16.62 -6.04 2.34
N GLU A 46 -16.97 -5.39 1.23
CA GLU A 46 -18.14 -4.51 1.12
C GLU A 46 -19.44 -5.25 1.43
N GLU A 47 -19.55 -6.51 1.03
CA GLU A 47 -20.75 -7.34 1.28
C GLU A 47 -20.98 -7.62 2.77
N VAL A 48 -19.91 -7.72 3.56
CA VAL A 48 -20.01 -8.10 4.98
C VAL A 48 -19.76 -6.95 5.95
N THR A 49 -19.19 -5.83 5.49
CA THR A 49 -18.94 -4.63 6.31
C THR A 49 -20.19 -4.16 7.07
N PRO A 50 -21.41 -4.17 6.48
CA PRO A 50 -22.63 -3.81 7.21
C PRO A 50 -22.90 -4.67 8.44
N LEU A 51 -22.49 -5.95 8.45
CA LEU A 51 -22.73 -6.89 9.56
C LEU A 51 -21.93 -6.53 10.81
N PHE A 52 -20.83 -5.80 10.66
CA PHE A 52 -19.95 -5.41 11.76
C PHE A 52 -20.32 -4.07 12.39
N LYS A 53 -21.27 -3.31 11.80
CA LYS A 53 -21.66 -1.98 12.32
C LYS A 53 -22.12 -2.02 13.78
N ASP A 54 -22.90 -3.05 14.13
CA ASP A 54 -23.41 -3.23 15.50
C ASP A 54 -22.39 -3.84 16.48
N HIS A 55 -21.18 -4.17 15.99
CA HIS A 55 -20.11 -4.85 16.73
C HIS A 55 -18.79 -4.04 16.69
N ASN A 56 -18.87 -2.72 16.91
CA ASN A 56 -17.73 -1.79 16.86
C ASN A 56 -17.02 -1.72 15.51
N GLY A 57 -17.73 -2.02 14.42
CA GLY A 57 -17.23 -1.93 13.06
C GLY A 57 -16.07 -2.87 12.76
N ILE A 58 -15.23 -2.46 11.81
CA ILE A 58 -14.05 -3.22 11.38
C ILE A 58 -13.05 -3.41 12.53
N GLY A 59 -12.88 -2.41 13.40
CA GLY A 59 -12.00 -2.50 14.56
C GLY A 59 -12.45 -3.60 15.53
N GLY A 60 -13.73 -3.62 15.90
CA GLY A 60 -14.27 -4.68 16.75
C GLY A 60 -14.13 -6.08 16.15
N MET A 61 -14.32 -6.19 14.83
CA MET A 61 -14.11 -7.44 14.09
C MET A 61 -12.65 -7.92 14.15
N ILE A 62 -11.66 -7.06 13.87
CA ILE A 62 -10.24 -7.41 13.91
C ILE A 62 -9.81 -7.80 15.34
N HIS A 63 -10.22 -7.03 16.35
CA HIS A 63 -9.97 -7.36 17.75
C HIS A 63 -10.58 -8.71 18.14
N SER A 64 -11.80 -9.00 17.69
CA SER A 64 -12.47 -10.28 17.98
C SER A 64 -11.76 -11.45 17.34
N PHE A 65 -11.29 -11.31 16.09
CA PHE A 65 -10.49 -12.36 15.44
C PHE A 65 -9.14 -12.55 16.10
N PHE A 66 -8.45 -11.47 16.48
CA PHE A 66 -7.20 -11.55 17.21
C PHE A 66 -7.37 -12.31 18.53
N HIS A 67 -8.33 -11.88 19.34
CA HIS A 67 -8.66 -12.52 20.61
C HIS A 67 -9.00 -14.00 20.43
N TYR A 68 -9.89 -14.32 19.48
CA TYR A 68 -10.26 -15.70 19.17
C TYR A 68 -9.05 -16.56 18.76
N ARG A 69 -8.14 -16.03 17.93
CA ARG A 69 -6.94 -16.75 17.49
C ARG A 69 -5.94 -16.96 18.62
N CYS A 70 -5.78 -15.99 19.52
CA CYS A 70 -4.96 -16.13 20.72
C CYS A 70 -5.51 -17.24 21.65
N HIS A 71 -6.82 -17.23 21.93
CA HIS A 71 -7.48 -18.27 22.73
C HIS A 71 -7.32 -19.67 22.11
N LEU A 72 -7.48 -19.80 20.79
CA LEU A 72 -7.25 -21.09 20.11
C LEU A 72 -5.80 -21.59 20.24
N LYS A 73 -4.82 -20.69 20.40
CA LYS A 73 -3.41 -21.04 20.63
C LYS A 73 -3.08 -21.19 22.13
N GLY A 74 -4.06 -21.05 23.03
CA GLY A 74 -3.93 -21.31 24.46
C GLY A 74 -3.46 -20.13 25.30
N TYR A 75 -3.55 -18.91 24.77
CA TYR A 75 -3.22 -17.69 25.53
C TYR A 75 -4.41 -17.21 26.35
N GLU A 76 -4.14 -16.82 27.59
CA GLU A 76 -5.12 -16.21 28.50
C GLU A 76 -5.15 -14.68 28.36
N GLU A 77 -6.21 -14.04 28.88
CA GLU A 77 -6.45 -12.59 28.72
C GLU A 77 -5.26 -11.72 29.15
N ASN A 78 -4.65 -12.06 30.28
CA ASN A 78 -3.50 -11.34 30.86
C ASN A 78 -2.17 -11.60 30.13
N GLU A 79 -2.13 -12.56 29.21
CA GLU A 79 -1.01 -12.81 28.30
C GLU A 79 -1.21 -12.10 26.96
N ILE A 80 -2.46 -11.78 26.60
CA ILE A 80 -2.81 -11.04 25.39
C ILE A 80 -2.66 -9.54 25.61
N TYR A 81 -3.22 -9.05 26.72
CA TYR A 81 -3.28 -7.65 27.10
C TYR A 81 -2.44 -7.43 28.37
N LEU A 82 -1.29 -6.79 28.19
CA LEU A 82 -0.30 -6.57 29.25
C LEU A 82 -0.66 -5.35 30.09
N SER A 83 -0.31 -5.32 31.37
CA SER A 83 -0.56 -4.15 32.24
C SER A 83 0.32 -2.92 31.94
N GLU A 84 1.05 -2.92 30.82
CA GLU A 84 1.93 -1.84 30.38
C GLU A 84 1.15 -0.75 29.62
N GLU A 85 1.79 0.38 29.34
CA GLU A 85 1.15 1.57 28.76
C GLU A 85 0.49 1.30 27.39
N ASP A 86 1.14 0.53 26.51
CA ASP A 86 0.59 0.15 25.20
C ASP A 86 -0.40 -1.03 25.26
N ASN A 87 -0.45 -1.74 26.40
CA ASN A 87 -1.38 -2.84 26.64
C ASN A 87 -1.42 -3.91 25.52
N PHE A 88 -0.30 -4.15 24.83
CA PHE A 88 -0.23 -5.12 23.73
C PHE A 88 0.98 -6.03 23.88
N ASN A 89 0.76 -7.34 23.81
CA ASN A 89 1.85 -8.30 23.81
C ASN A 89 2.46 -8.47 22.41
N TYR A 90 3.63 -7.88 22.20
CA TYR A 90 4.37 -7.99 20.95
C TYR A 90 4.88 -9.39 20.64
N ASP A 91 4.97 -10.31 21.61
CA ASP A 91 5.30 -11.71 21.32
C ASP A 91 4.20 -12.41 20.50
N LEU A 92 2.99 -11.85 20.48
CA LEU A 92 1.88 -12.30 19.65
C LEU A 92 1.89 -11.69 18.24
N TYR A 93 2.99 -11.06 17.82
CA TYR A 93 3.12 -10.37 16.54
C TYR A 93 2.64 -11.23 15.36
N ASP A 94 3.04 -12.50 15.27
CA ASP A 94 2.69 -13.34 14.12
C ASP A 94 1.16 -13.64 14.10
N ILE A 95 0.51 -13.77 15.26
CA ILE A 95 -0.96 -13.91 15.34
C ILE A 95 -1.64 -12.61 14.93
N ALA A 96 -1.10 -11.47 15.37
CA ALA A 96 -1.61 -10.16 15.04
C ALA A 96 -1.47 -9.85 13.54
N ASP A 97 -0.36 -10.25 12.91
CA ASP A 97 -0.13 -10.15 11.46
C ASP A 97 -1.09 -11.03 10.66
N GLU A 98 -1.38 -12.25 11.13
CA GLU A 98 -2.34 -13.16 10.49
C GLU A 98 -3.74 -12.52 10.38
N VAL A 99 -4.14 -11.69 11.33
CA VAL A 99 -5.49 -11.10 11.39
C VAL A 99 -5.55 -9.59 11.14
N TYR A 100 -4.48 -9.02 10.58
CA TYR A 100 -4.37 -7.59 10.25
C TYR A 100 -4.37 -6.63 11.46
N MET A 101 -4.19 -7.14 12.67
CA MET A 101 -4.22 -6.35 13.90
C MET A 101 -3.07 -5.35 13.98
N ASN A 102 -1.84 -5.74 13.59
CA ASN A 102 -0.69 -4.82 13.61
C ASN A 102 -0.93 -3.61 12.69
N VAL A 103 -1.33 -3.87 11.45
CA VAL A 103 -1.60 -2.82 10.46
C VAL A 103 -2.80 -1.97 10.85
N PHE A 104 -3.87 -2.58 11.37
CA PHE A 104 -5.03 -1.84 11.88
C PHE A 104 -4.63 -0.86 12.99
N ARG A 105 -3.80 -1.28 13.96
CA ARG A 105 -3.33 -0.40 15.04
C ARG A 105 -2.57 0.80 14.50
N ILE A 106 -1.64 0.59 13.57
CA ILE A 106 -0.82 1.66 12.98
C ILE A 106 -1.72 2.63 12.18
N LEU A 107 -2.59 2.11 11.31
CA LEU A 107 -3.53 2.93 10.53
C LEU A 107 -4.53 3.70 11.39
N ASN A 108 -5.07 3.07 12.44
CA ASN A 108 -6.03 3.69 13.33
C ASN A 108 -5.38 4.81 14.16
N SER A 109 -4.14 4.59 14.63
CA SER A 109 -3.33 5.63 15.26
C SER A 109 -3.10 6.79 14.29
N PHE A 110 -2.64 6.50 13.07
CA PHE A 110 -2.41 7.51 12.03
C PHE A 110 -3.69 8.30 11.71
N ALA A 111 -4.83 7.62 11.51
CA ALA A 111 -6.12 8.24 11.26
C ALA A 111 -6.53 9.22 12.38
N GLY A 112 -6.24 8.90 13.64
CA GLY A 112 -6.47 9.80 14.78
C GLY A 112 -5.65 11.10 14.73
N THR A 113 -4.53 11.11 14.01
CA THR A 113 -3.69 12.31 13.81
C THR A 113 -4.12 13.16 12.62
N LEU A 114 -4.95 12.63 11.72
CA LEU A 114 -5.40 13.33 10.53
C LEU A 114 -6.45 14.39 10.89
N VAL A 115 -6.02 15.58 11.28
CA VAL A 115 -6.88 16.78 11.27
C VAL A 115 -7.20 17.11 9.81
N GLN A 116 -8.45 17.50 9.52
CA GLN A 116 -9.00 17.63 8.16
C GLN A 116 -8.21 18.57 7.22
N SER A 117 -7.36 19.46 7.76
CA SER A 117 -6.70 20.52 6.98
C SER A 117 -5.17 20.51 7.00
N ASP A 118 -4.54 19.75 7.91
CA ASP A 118 -3.08 19.83 8.09
C ASP A 118 -2.36 18.68 7.39
N ILE A 119 -1.32 19.00 6.64
CA ILE A 119 -0.42 17.99 6.08
C ILE A 119 0.57 17.60 7.16
N PRO A 120 0.73 16.31 7.49
CA PRO A 120 1.75 15.88 8.43
C PRO A 120 3.13 16.13 7.81
N ILE A 121 3.78 17.24 8.20
CA ILE A 121 5.16 17.54 7.83
C ILE A 121 6.06 16.84 8.85
N TYR A 122 6.96 15.99 8.36
CA TYR A 122 7.95 15.30 9.17
C TYR A 122 9.31 15.37 8.47
N ASN A 123 10.38 15.16 9.23
CA ASN A 123 11.73 15.09 8.67
C ASN A 123 12.12 13.62 8.43
N ASP A 124 13.03 13.36 7.51
CA ASP A 124 13.62 12.03 7.32
C ASP A 124 14.08 11.43 8.66
N GLY A 125 13.68 10.18 8.90
CA GLY A 125 13.99 9.46 10.14
C GLY A 125 13.11 9.81 11.34
N THR A 126 12.05 10.62 11.19
CA THR A 126 11.11 10.94 12.28
C THR A 126 10.50 9.69 12.93
N PHE A 127 10.18 8.69 12.11
CA PHE A 127 9.58 7.44 12.58
C PHE A 127 10.61 6.37 12.98
N GLY A 128 11.89 6.58 12.63
CA GLY A 128 12.99 5.66 12.90
C GLY A 128 13.82 5.39 11.64
N ASN A 129 14.74 4.43 11.72
CA ASN A 129 15.55 4.00 10.59
C ASN A 129 15.26 2.53 10.28
N TYR A 130 14.81 2.25 9.07
CA TYR A 130 14.62 0.88 8.57
C TYR A 130 15.92 0.35 7.96
N ASP A 131 16.40 -0.80 8.44
CA ASP A 131 17.54 -1.51 7.86
C ASP A 131 17.05 -2.69 6.99
N PRO A 132 16.96 -2.53 5.66
CA PRO A 132 16.51 -3.59 4.78
C PRO A 132 17.47 -4.78 4.72
N ALA A 133 18.76 -4.60 5.03
CA ALA A 133 19.76 -5.67 4.99
C ALA A 133 19.69 -6.58 6.24
N SER A 134 19.06 -6.11 7.32
CA SER A 134 18.91 -6.92 8.53
C SER A 134 17.98 -8.12 8.31
N ASN A 135 18.31 -9.26 8.92
CA ASN A 135 17.49 -10.47 8.84
C ASN A 135 16.24 -10.33 9.72
N ARG A 136 15.07 -10.24 9.08
CA ARG A 136 13.78 -10.09 9.74
C ARG A 136 13.38 -11.31 10.58
N ASP A 137 13.79 -12.51 10.19
CA ASP A 137 13.42 -13.76 10.88
C ASP A 137 14.05 -13.86 12.28
N LEU A 138 15.11 -13.09 12.53
CA LEU A 138 15.81 -13.05 13.82
C LEU A 138 15.29 -11.95 14.76
N LYS A 139 14.30 -11.16 14.32
CA LYS A 139 13.77 -10.03 15.09
C LYS A 139 12.68 -10.48 16.06
N SER A 140 12.66 -9.85 17.24
CA SER A 140 11.53 -9.99 18.17
C SER A 140 10.26 -9.39 17.57
N GLY A 141 9.09 -9.75 18.09
CA GLY A 141 7.82 -9.18 17.61
C GLY A 141 7.75 -7.66 17.75
N TRP A 142 8.35 -7.09 18.80
CA TRP A 142 8.47 -5.64 18.95
C TRP A 142 9.33 -5.02 17.85
N GLN A 143 10.52 -5.58 17.58
CA GLN A 143 11.38 -5.12 16.50
C GLN A 143 10.71 -5.25 15.13
N LYS A 144 9.93 -6.31 14.92
CA LYS A 144 9.16 -6.50 13.68
C LYS A 144 8.09 -5.43 13.52
N PHE A 145 7.34 -5.13 14.58
CA PHE A 145 6.32 -4.09 14.60
C PHE A 145 6.92 -2.69 14.39
N THR A 146 8.06 -2.37 15.01
CA THR A 146 8.73 -1.08 14.81
C THR A 146 9.19 -0.90 13.36
N GLU A 147 9.71 -1.95 12.69
CA GLU A 147 10.00 -1.86 11.25
C GLU A 147 8.74 -1.56 10.43
N ASP A 148 7.62 -2.22 10.77
CA ASP A 148 6.35 -2.03 10.07
C ASP A 148 5.79 -0.63 10.26
N GLU A 149 5.91 -0.08 11.47
CA GLU A 149 5.51 1.29 11.80
C GLU A 149 6.32 2.32 11.02
N ILE A 150 7.65 2.17 10.93
CA ILE A 150 8.51 3.05 10.12
C ILE A 150 8.05 3.03 8.66
N LEU A 151 7.97 1.83 8.06
CA LEU A 151 7.61 1.67 6.64
C LEU A 151 6.23 2.25 6.32
N LEU A 152 5.24 2.00 7.18
CA LEU A 152 3.87 2.46 6.95
C LEU A 152 3.71 3.95 7.20
N LEU A 153 4.28 4.52 8.27
CA LEU A 153 4.09 5.93 8.58
C LEU A 153 4.81 6.84 7.57
N GLU A 154 6.00 6.46 7.09
CA GLU A 154 6.66 7.14 5.98
C GLU A 154 5.78 7.10 4.71
N PHE A 155 5.22 5.94 4.38
CA PHE A 155 4.40 5.82 3.18
C PHE A 155 3.02 6.50 3.29
N PHE A 156 2.36 6.42 4.45
CA PHE A 156 1.05 7.04 4.67
C PHE A 156 1.10 8.55 4.55
N THR A 157 2.18 9.16 5.02
CA THR A 157 2.37 10.61 4.94
C THR A 157 2.63 11.06 3.49
N GLU A 158 3.31 10.26 2.67
CA GLU A 158 3.37 10.49 1.22
C GLU A 158 1.99 10.36 0.56
N LEU A 159 1.27 9.27 0.83
CA LEU A 159 -0.06 9.02 0.26
C LEU A 159 -1.08 10.11 0.63
N ILE A 160 -1.11 10.55 1.90
CA ILE A 160 -2.04 11.59 2.33
C ILE A 160 -1.69 12.94 1.69
N THR A 161 -0.40 13.21 1.47
CA THR A 161 0.07 14.41 0.78
C THR A 161 -0.44 14.40 -0.65
N VAL A 162 -0.27 13.30 -1.38
CA VAL A 162 -0.83 13.13 -2.74
C VAL A 162 -2.35 13.28 -2.72
N ALA A 163 -3.04 12.61 -1.80
CA ALA A 163 -4.50 12.61 -1.69
C ALA A 163 -5.09 14.02 -1.43
N ARG A 164 -4.38 14.88 -0.70
CA ARG A 164 -4.85 16.22 -0.32
C ARG A 164 -4.38 17.33 -1.25
N LEU A 165 -3.15 17.26 -1.75
CA LEU A 165 -2.54 18.34 -2.54
C LEU A 165 -2.67 18.19 -4.04
N ILE A 166 -2.83 16.96 -4.55
CA ILE A 166 -2.81 16.70 -5.99
C ILE A 166 -4.21 16.27 -6.45
N PRO A 167 -5.16 17.22 -6.62
CA PRO A 167 -6.42 16.90 -7.25
C PRO A 167 -6.11 16.37 -8.66
N ASP A 168 -6.64 15.20 -8.99
CA ASP A 168 -6.45 14.52 -10.27
C ASP A 168 -5.10 13.80 -10.48
N TYR A 169 -4.47 13.31 -9.40
CA TYR A 169 -3.38 12.34 -9.55
C TYR A 169 -3.82 11.16 -10.45
N PRO A 170 -3.07 10.83 -11.51
CA PRO A 170 -3.53 9.94 -12.58
C PRO A 170 -3.48 8.46 -12.20
N VAL A 171 -2.63 8.10 -11.23
CA VAL A 171 -2.55 6.73 -10.71
C VAL A 171 -3.57 6.60 -9.59
N LYS A 172 -4.44 5.60 -9.68
CA LYS A 172 -5.51 5.36 -8.70
C LYS A 172 -5.52 3.89 -8.30
N ASP A 173 -4.41 3.42 -7.76
CA ASP A 173 -4.36 2.08 -7.18
C ASP A 173 -5.24 1.99 -5.92
N GLY A 174 -5.55 0.77 -5.51
CA GLY A 174 -6.42 0.50 -4.37
C GLY A 174 -5.93 1.12 -3.06
N PHE A 175 -4.61 1.29 -2.87
CA PHE A 175 -4.04 1.84 -1.64
C PHE A 175 -4.25 3.37 -1.57
N LEU A 176 -3.90 4.09 -2.63
CA LEU A 176 -4.16 5.53 -2.72
C LEU A 176 -5.67 5.82 -2.66
N CYS A 177 -6.50 5.00 -3.31
CA CYS A 177 -7.96 5.15 -3.22
C CYS A 177 -8.46 5.01 -1.77
N GLY A 178 -7.95 4.02 -1.03
CA GLY A 178 -8.25 3.85 0.39
C GLY A 178 -7.84 5.05 1.22
N MET A 179 -6.65 5.61 0.98
CA MET A 179 -6.19 6.81 1.69
C MET A 179 -7.02 8.05 1.37
N VAL A 180 -7.46 8.20 0.11
CA VAL A 180 -8.40 9.27 -0.28
C VAL A 180 -9.74 9.11 0.44
N GLU A 181 -10.27 7.90 0.57
CA GLU A 181 -11.50 7.63 1.31
C GLU A 181 -11.34 7.94 2.80
N LEU A 182 -10.25 7.49 3.43
CA LEU A 182 -9.92 7.80 4.82
C LEU A 182 -9.83 9.31 5.03
N SER A 183 -9.12 10.04 4.16
CA SER A 183 -8.96 11.48 4.27
C SER A 183 -10.28 12.25 4.16
N LYS A 184 -11.24 11.75 3.36
CA LYS A 184 -12.52 12.43 3.13
C LYS A 184 -13.56 12.11 4.18
N THR A 185 -13.60 10.87 4.64
CA THR A 185 -14.68 10.35 5.49
C THR A 185 -14.28 10.22 6.96
N GLY A 186 -12.97 10.13 7.24
CA GLY A 186 -12.43 9.73 8.55
C GLY A 186 -12.67 8.26 8.88
N ALA A 187 -13.34 7.49 8.01
CA ALA A 187 -13.59 6.08 8.20
C ALA A 187 -12.42 5.26 7.67
N LEU A 188 -12.05 4.20 8.39
CA LEU A 188 -11.00 3.28 7.98
C LEU A 188 -11.61 2.06 7.27
N PRO A 189 -11.57 1.99 5.92
CA PRO A 189 -12.14 0.86 5.21
C PRO A 189 -11.22 -0.37 5.32
N PHE A 190 -11.80 -1.57 5.31
CA PHE A 190 -11.02 -2.80 5.49
C PHE A 190 -10.02 -3.01 4.35
N TYR A 191 -10.40 -2.70 3.11
CA TYR A 191 -9.50 -2.87 1.97
C TYR A 191 -8.24 -1.99 2.06
N LEU A 192 -8.28 -0.85 2.77
CA LEU A 192 -7.09 -0.05 3.06
C LEU A 192 -6.17 -0.77 4.05
N ILE A 193 -6.73 -1.40 5.08
CA ILE A 193 -5.97 -2.25 6.02
C ILE A 193 -5.32 -3.41 5.27
N PHE A 194 -6.07 -4.05 4.37
CA PHE A 194 -5.56 -5.12 3.52
C PHE A 194 -4.44 -4.63 2.59
N ALA A 195 -4.62 -3.48 1.93
CA ALA A 195 -3.61 -2.90 1.04
C ALA A 195 -2.32 -2.55 1.80
N ALA A 196 -2.42 -1.98 3.00
CA ALA A 196 -1.26 -1.70 3.86
C ALA A 196 -0.55 -2.98 4.32
N GLN A 197 -1.29 -4.06 4.63
CA GLN A 197 -0.69 -5.35 4.93
C GLN A 197 0.03 -5.96 3.72
N VAL A 198 -0.56 -5.86 2.53
CA VAL A 198 0.06 -6.29 1.28
C VAL A 198 1.33 -5.50 1.00
N PHE A 199 1.33 -4.19 1.25
CA PHE A 199 2.53 -3.35 1.15
C PHE A 199 3.64 -3.86 2.07
N LEU A 200 3.33 -4.16 3.34
CA LEU A 200 4.30 -4.76 4.26
C LEU A 200 4.81 -6.11 3.76
N ASP A 201 3.93 -6.99 3.30
CA ASP A 201 4.30 -8.30 2.77
C ASP A 201 5.31 -8.17 1.61
N ILE A 202 5.09 -7.22 0.70
CA ILE A 202 5.99 -6.92 -0.41
C ILE A 202 7.35 -6.44 0.12
N HIS A 203 7.36 -5.54 1.09
CA HIS A 203 8.61 -5.05 1.72
C HIS A 203 9.35 -6.15 2.47
N HIS A 204 8.64 -7.06 3.13
CA HIS A 204 9.21 -8.19 3.84
C HIS A 204 9.81 -9.22 2.86
N ILE A 205 9.17 -9.42 1.70
CA ILE A 205 9.70 -10.31 0.65
C ILE A 205 10.92 -9.68 -0.03
N LEU A 206 10.81 -8.42 -0.48
CA LEU A 206 11.84 -7.78 -1.31
C LEU A 206 13.01 -7.25 -0.49
N ARG A 207 12.78 -6.77 0.74
CA ARG A 207 13.78 -6.16 1.62
C ARG A 207 14.59 -5.08 0.90
N ASP A 208 15.88 -5.29 0.71
CA ASP A 208 16.82 -4.39 0.03
C ASP A 208 16.50 -4.18 -1.46
N GLN A 209 15.67 -5.04 -2.05
CA GLN A 209 15.24 -4.95 -3.44
C GLN A 209 13.94 -4.16 -3.63
N ALA A 210 13.30 -3.67 -2.56
CA ALA A 210 12.02 -2.96 -2.67
C ALA A 210 12.12 -1.70 -3.55
N THR A 211 13.23 -0.98 -3.47
CA THR A 211 13.49 0.23 -4.27
C THR A 211 13.73 -0.06 -5.75
N LEU A 212 14.13 -1.29 -6.13
CA LEU A 212 14.33 -1.65 -7.53
C LEU A 212 13.04 -1.54 -8.34
N ALA A 213 11.88 -1.72 -7.70
CA ALA A 213 10.59 -1.60 -8.34
C ALA A 213 10.34 -0.16 -8.84
N SER A 214 10.53 0.84 -7.98
CA SER A 214 10.37 2.25 -8.36
C SER A 214 11.42 2.68 -9.39
N GLU A 215 12.68 2.25 -9.25
CA GLU A 215 13.73 2.51 -10.24
C GLU A 215 13.42 1.91 -11.61
N GLN A 216 12.80 0.72 -11.66
CA GLN A 216 12.37 0.10 -12.91
C GLN A 216 11.24 0.92 -13.56
N VAL A 217 10.24 1.35 -12.78
CA VAL A 217 9.14 2.18 -13.29
C VAL A 217 9.67 3.50 -13.87
N LEU A 218 10.50 4.23 -13.11
CA LEU A 218 11.06 5.50 -13.56
C LEU A 218 11.90 5.35 -14.83
N ARG A 219 12.71 4.29 -14.93
CA ARG A 219 13.46 3.97 -16.17
C ARG A 219 12.55 3.69 -17.35
N GLN A 220 11.47 2.92 -17.16
CA GLN A 220 10.52 2.62 -18.25
C GLN A 220 9.76 3.87 -18.68
N VAL A 221 9.28 4.71 -17.74
CA VAL A 221 8.60 5.97 -18.05
C VAL A 221 9.53 6.91 -18.83
N ALA A 222 10.80 7.05 -18.41
CA ALA A 222 11.78 7.85 -19.11
C ALA A 222 12.04 7.33 -20.54
N ARG A 223 12.17 6.01 -20.70
CA ARG A 223 12.36 5.37 -22.01
C ARG A 223 11.16 5.60 -22.93
N MET A 224 9.94 5.34 -22.45
CA MET A 224 8.72 5.58 -23.21
C MET A 224 8.60 7.04 -23.63
N SER A 225 8.91 7.99 -22.74
CA SER A 225 8.89 9.42 -23.06
C SER A 225 9.87 9.78 -24.18
N SER A 226 11.02 9.12 -24.26
CA SER A 226 12.01 9.29 -25.33
C SER A 226 11.52 8.69 -26.64
N GLU A 227 11.01 7.46 -26.62
CA GLU A 227 10.49 6.76 -27.81
C GLU A 227 9.31 7.53 -28.44
N LEU A 228 8.40 8.08 -27.62
CA LEU A 228 7.31 8.94 -28.10
C LEU A 228 7.83 10.23 -28.74
N LYS A 229 8.93 10.80 -28.22
CA LYS A 229 9.57 11.99 -28.81
C LYS A 229 10.11 11.67 -30.21
N GLU A 230 10.81 10.55 -30.35
CA GLU A 230 11.37 10.10 -31.62
C GLU A 230 10.26 9.80 -32.63
N HIS A 231 9.18 9.15 -32.19
CA HIS A 231 8.00 8.91 -33.01
C HIS A 231 7.39 10.22 -33.56
N LEU A 232 7.16 11.22 -32.70
CA LEU A 232 6.63 12.52 -33.12
C LEU A 232 7.58 13.25 -34.10
N ASN A 233 8.90 13.17 -33.87
CA ASN A 233 9.89 13.76 -34.78
C ASN A 233 9.87 13.09 -36.15
N PHE A 234 9.75 11.76 -36.19
CA PHE A 234 9.65 10.99 -37.43
C PHE A 234 8.37 11.35 -38.21
N HIS A 235 7.24 11.45 -37.52
CA HIS A 235 5.93 11.76 -38.13
C HIS A 235 5.80 13.21 -38.62
N THR A 236 6.65 14.14 -38.15
CA THR A 236 6.56 15.57 -38.51
C THR A 236 6.61 15.81 -40.02
N ASN A 237 7.28 14.93 -40.78
CA ASN A 237 7.43 15.05 -42.24
C ASN A 237 6.73 13.93 -43.03
N LEU A 238 5.89 13.11 -42.39
CA LEU A 238 5.21 11.99 -43.03
C LEU A 238 3.70 12.22 -43.09
N ASN A 239 3.13 12.09 -44.29
CA ASN A 239 1.69 12.10 -44.47
C ASN A 239 1.19 10.65 -44.59
N VAL A 240 0.95 10.02 -43.44
CA VAL A 240 0.49 8.62 -43.37
C VAL A 240 -1.03 8.58 -43.48
N GLY A 241 -1.54 8.00 -44.58
CA GLY A 241 -2.97 7.79 -44.76
C GLY A 241 -3.56 6.98 -43.60
N GLY A 242 -4.60 7.50 -42.95
CA GLY A 242 -5.22 6.88 -41.77
C GLY A 242 -4.69 7.38 -40.42
N TRP A 243 -3.72 8.30 -40.39
CA TRP A 243 -3.21 8.91 -39.17
C TRP A 243 -3.54 10.42 -39.11
N PRO A 244 -4.71 10.80 -38.59
CA PRO A 244 -5.06 12.21 -38.45
C PRO A 244 -4.21 12.91 -37.38
N ALA A 245 -4.03 14.22 -37.51
CA ALA A 245 -3.29 15.05 -36.56
C ALA A 245 -3.82 14.99 -35.11
N SER A 246 -5.07 14.59 -34.91
CA SER A 246 -5.65 14.34 -33.58
C SER A 246 -4.92 13.24 -32.81
N ASN A 247 -4.34 12.25 -33.49
CA ASN A 247 -3.61 11.17 -32.83
C ASN A 247 -2.30 11.67 -32.22
N ASP A 248 -1.62 12.60 -32.89
CA ASP A 248 -0.40 13.23 -32.36
C ASP A 248 -0.68 14.06 -31.10
N ILE A 249 -1.88 14.63 -30.99
CA ILE A 249 -2.31 15.36 -29.78
C ILE A 249 -2.35 14.40 -28.58
N ILE A 250 -2.94 13.21 -28.75
CA ILE A 250 -3.02 12.17 -27.70
C ILE A 250 -1.61 11.74 -27.27
N ILE A 251 -0.70 11.54 -28.22
CA ILE A 251 0.70 11.17 -27.92
C ILE A 251 1.41 12.29 -27.14
N ARG A 252 1.23 13.55 -27.55
CA ARG A 252 1.82 14.71 -26.85
C ARG A 252 1.26 14.86 -25.44
N GLU A 253 -0.02 14.58 -25.24
CA GLU A 253 -0.66 14.60 -23.93
C GLU A 253 -0.10 13.49 -23.02
N LEU A 254 0.00 12.26 -23.53
CA LEU A 254 0.64 11.16 -22.81
C LEU A 254 2.08 11.50 -22.40
N GLN A 255 2.86 12.08 -23.33
CA GLN A 255 4.24 12.50 -23.04
C GLN A 255 4.30 13.62 -21.98
N ARG A 256 3.35 14.56 -22.00
CA ARG A 256 3.24 15.62 -20.99
C ARG A 256 2.97 15.02 -19.61
N ASN A 257 2.05 14.06 -19.53
CA ASN A 257 1.70 13.38 -18.28
C ASN A 257 2.88 12.60 -17.71
N MET A 258 3.61 11.85 -18.56
CA MET A 258 4.85 11.16 -18.15
C MET A 258 5.88 12.11 -17.57
N LYS A 259 6.10 13.27 -18.21
CA LYS A 259 7.04 14.29 -17.71
C LYS A 259 6.56 14.95 -16.41
N TRP A 260 5.25 15.14 -16.28
CA TRP A 260 4.67 15.71 -15.07
C TRP A 260 4.86 14.78 -13.86
N ILE A 261 4.58 13.48 -14.03
CA ILE A 261 4.84 12.42 -13.02
C ILE A 261 6.33 12.35 -12.68
N ASN A 262 7.20 12.27 -13.69
CA ASN A 262 8.65 12.10 -13.49
C ASN A 262 9.31 13.32 -12.84
N GLY A 263 8.69 14.49 -12.95
CA GLY A 263 9.15 15.71 -12.28
C GLY A 263 8.52 15.91 -10.91
N ASP A 264 7.88 14.89 -10.35
CA ASP A 264 7.18 14.82 -9.07
C ASP A 264 6.22 16.00 -8.81
N PRO A 265 4.89 15.80 -8.91
CA PRO A 265 3.95 16.89 -8.73
C PRO A 265 3.89 17.45 -7.32
N VAL A 266 4.31 16.70 -6.28
CA VAL A 266 4.28 17.17 -4.89
C VAL A 266 5.18 18.39 -4.69
N TYR A 267 6.35 18.43 -5.34
CA TYR A 267 7.27 19.57 -5.28
C TYR A 267 6.81 20.81 -6.08
N LYS A 268 5.65 20.77 -6.72
CA LYS A 268 5.14 21.85 -7.58
C LYS A 268 3.91 22.56 -7.02
N VAL A 269 3.39 22.09 -5.88
CA VAL A 269 2.19 22.64 -5.22
C VAL A 269 2.57 23.54 -4.06
#